data_AF-S2Y1N2-F1
#
_entry.id   AF-S2Y1N2-F1
#
_cell.length_a   1.000
_cell.length_b   1.000
_cell.length_c   1.000
_cell.angle_alpha   90.00
_cell.angle_beta   90.00
_cell.angle_gamma   90.00
#
_symmetry.space_group_name_H-M   'P 1'
#
loop_
_entity.id
_entity.type
_entity.pdbx_description
1 polymer ?
#
loop_
_entity_poly.entity_id
_entity_poly.type
_entity_poly.pdbx_seq_one_letter_code
_entity_poly.pdbx_strand_id
1 'polypeptide(L)'
;MIGEAFKIYSRNWFPILMWCFIIIAPITVFSYLGIVYVYSNDILHNESFLAGWLLMLNFILCIPPFLKMVKKDGMDETIKVTEGLFFFAKRFGVILLVATIVYSLGLMGMYLLFIPTVVAILFLIIFPFFVESLSVRETIKRTFRKMRDENLSIIGDVLVIAGLNIVLWTSLMMFLESYETNVLAFLIIRVTLNVLILPILYIYLSLRYRSDEFALDI
;
A
#
# COMPACT_ATOMS: atom_id res chain seq x y z
N MET A 1 4.22 11.63 -15.26
CA MET A 1 3.94 10.74 -14.11
C MET A 1 4.44 11.27 -12.76
N ILE A 2 5.73 11.22 -12.40
CA ILE A 2 6.13 11.67 -11.03
C ILE A 2 5.86 13.17 -10.80
N GLY A 3 6.14 14.02 -11.80
CA GLY A 3 5.82 15.45 -11.73
C GLY A 3 4.32 15.75 -11.65
N GLU A 4 3.46 14.90 -12.23
CA GLU A 4 2.01 15.00 -12.09
C GLU A 4 1.57 14.58 -10.69
N ALA A 5 2.17 13.51 -10.14
CA ALA A 5 1.89 13.11 -8.77
C ALA A 5 2.18 14.23 -7.76
N PHE A 6 3.29 14.97 -7.94
CA PHE A 6 3.59 16.16 -7.14
C PHE A 6 2.58 17.30 -7.33
N LYS A 7 2.07 17.51 -8.55
CA LYS A 7 1.03 18.52 -8.82
C LYS A 7 -0.28 18.14 -8.12
N ILE A 8 -0.73 16.89 -8.23
CA ILE A 8 -1.93 16.40 -7.53
C ILE A 8 -1.75 16.53 -6.02
N TYR A 9 -0.56 16.15 -5.52
CA TYR A 9 -0.22 16.27 -4.11
C TYR A 9 -0.32 17.73 -3.63
N SER A 10 0.25 18.69 -4.36
CA SER A 10 0.23 20.10 -3.94
C SER A 10 -1.18 20.69 -3.96
N ARG A 11 -1.99 20.36 -4.98
CA ARG A 11 -3.39 20.83 -5.08
C ARG A 11 -4.27 20.29 -3.96
N ASN A 12 -4.02 19.05 -3.54
CA ASN A 12 -4.86 18.34 -2.58
C ASN A 12 -4.15 18.13 -1.21
N TRP A 13 -3.24 19.02 -0.85
CA TRP A 13 -2.41 18.87 0.35
C TRP A 13 -3.23 18.69 1.64
N PHE A 14 -4.35 19.41 1.77
CA PHE A 14 -5.19 19.36 2.97
C PHE A 14 -5.91 18.00 3.12
N PRO A 15 -6.64 17.48 2.10
CA PRO A 15 -7.17 16.12 2.17
C PRO A 15 -6.11 15.05 2.43
N ILE A 16 -4.93 15.17 1.82
CA ILE A 16 -3.82 14.24 2.03
C ILE A 16 -3.38 14.24 3.48
N LEU A 17 -3.16 15.42 4.08
CA LEU A 17 -2.77 15.56 5.48
C LEU A 17 -3.80 14.91 6.41
N MET A 18 -5.09 15.14 6.14
CA MET A 18 -6.17 14.53 6.94
C MET A 18 -6.17 13.00 6.85
N TRP A 19 -5.98 12.43 5.66
CA TRP A 19 -5.89 10.97 5.50
C TRP A 19 -4.60 10.40 6.08
N CYS A 20 -3.52 11.17 6.12
CA CYS A 20 -2.30 10.77 6.81
C CYS A 20 -2.56 10.54 8.31
N PHE A 21 -3.26 11.47 8.97
CA PHE A 21 -3.56 11.35 10.39
C PHE A 21 -4.67 10.33 10.70
N ILE A 22 -5.68 10.20 9.84
CA ILE A 22 -6.86 9.36 10.12
C ILE A 22 -6.69 7.92 9.62
N ILE A 23 -5.88 7.69 8.57
CA ILE A 23 -5.75 6.39 7.92
C ILE A 23 -4.32 5.86 8.05
N ILE A 24 -3.34 6.57 7.48
CA ILE A 24 -1.96 6.05 7.37
C ILE A 24 -1.32 5.88 8.75
N ALA A 25 -1.41 6.88 9.61
CA ALA A 25 -0.79 6.82 10.94
C ALA A 25 -1.41 5.71 11.81
N PRO A 26 -2.75 5.59 11.96
CA PRO A 26 -3.36 4.51 12.74
C PRO A 26 -3.03 3.11 12.20
N ILE A 27 -3.08 2.92 10.88
CA ILE A 27 -2.73 1.63 10.27
C ILE A 27 -1.25 1.31 10.48
N THR A 28 -0.35 2.31 10.34
CA THR A 28 1.08 2.14 10.60
C THR A 28 1.35 1.78 12.06
N VAL A 29 0.71 2.48 13.01
CA VAL A 29 0.82 2.20 14.43
C VAL A 29 0.36 0.78 14.73
N PHE A 30 -0.82 0.41 14.24
CA PHE A 30 -1.38 -0.92 14.45
C PHE A 30 -0.47 -2.01 13.88
N SER A 31 -0.03 -1.88 12.63
CA SER A 31 0.87 -2.85 11.99
C SER A 31 2.20 -2.93 12.71
N TYR A 32 2.79 -1.81 13.13
CA TYR A 32 4.07 -1.82 13.85
C TYR A 32 3.98 -2.47 15.21
N LEU A 33 2.98 -2.09 16.03
CA LEU A 33 2.77 -2.70 17.33
C LEU A 33 2.42 -4.19 17.21
N GLY A 34 1.65 -4.57 16.20
CA GLY A 34 1.37 -5.96 15.87
C GLY A 34 2.64 -6.75 15.53
N ILE A 35 3.54 -6.16 14.72
CA ILE A 35 4.84 -6.78 14.40
C ILE A 35 5.69 -6.95 15.66
N VAL A 36 5.80 -5.91 16.50
CA VAL A 36 6.55 -5.97 17.77
C VAL A 36 5.98 -7.07 18.68
N TYR A 37 4.65 -7.14 18.81
CA TYR A 37 3.97 -8.15 19.60
C TYR A 37 4.24 -9.57 19.08
N VAL A 38 4.22 -9.76 17.76
CA VAL A 38 4.51 -11.06 17.15
C VAL A 38 5.94 -11.49 17.45
N TYR A 39 6.93 -10.62 17.24
CA TYR A 39 8.34 -10.92 17.49
C TYR A 39 8.72 -11.02 18.98
N SER A 40 7.88 -10.53 19.90
CA SER A 40 8.10 -10.68 21.34
C SER A 40 7.51 -11.97 21.91
N ASN A 41 6.79 -12.75 21.10
CA ASN A 41 6.09 -13.96 21.54
C ASN A 41 6.75 -15.23 20.97
N ASP A 42 7.67 -15.83 21.72
CA ASP A 42 8.40 -17.06 21.36
C ASP A 42 7.49 -18.29 21.08
N ILE A 43 6.19 -18.20 21.40
CA ILE A 43 5.22 -19.27 21.19
C ILE A 43 4.79 -19.33 19.71
N LEU A 44 4.82 -18.21 18.99
CA LEU A 44 4.33 -18.12 17.61
C LEU A 44 5.33 -18.77 16.65
N HIS A 45 5.06 -20.01 16.26
CA HIS A 45 5.80 -20.62 15.18
C HIS A 45 5.47 -19.86 13.88
N ASN A 46 6.47 -19.19 13.31
CA ASN A 46 6.43 -18.36 12.10
C ASN A 46 6.08 -16.86 12.23
N GLU A 47 6.66 -16.19 13.21
CA GLU A 47 6.58 -14.73 13.41
C GLU A 47 6.79 -13.90 12.13
N SER A 48 7.75 -14.30 11.30
CA SER A 48 8.09 -13.60 10.06
C SER A 48 6.95 -13.56 9.04
N PHE A 49 6.07 -14.57 9.02
CA PHE A 49 4.92 -14.57 8.09
C PHE A 49 3.84 -13.59 8.52
N LEU A 50 3.50 -13.56 9.81
CA LEU A 50 2.52 -12.61 10.34
C LEU A 50 3.04 -11.18 10.23
N ALA A 51 4.33 -10.96 10.50
CA ALA A 51 4.97 -9.67 10.32
C ALA A 51 4.93 -9.22 8.84
N GLY A 52 5.26 -10.11 7.91
CA GLY A 52 5.18 -9.84 6.47
C GLY A 52 3.76 -9.50 6.00
N TRP A 53 2.74 -10.18 6.52
CA TRP A 53 1.33 -9.89 6.24
C TRP A 53 0.93 -8.49 6.74
N LEU A 54 1.29 -8.14 7.97
CA LEU A 54 1.00 -6.82 8.56
C LEU A 54 1.70 -5.68 7.79
N LEU A 55 2.92 -5.91 7.30
CA LEU A 55 3.63 -4.97 6.42
C LEU A 55 2.89 -4.76 5.10
N MET A 56 2.46 -5.85 4.46
CA MET A 56 1.70 -5.77 3.21
C MET A 56 0.36 -5.05 3.40
N LEU A 57 -0.37 -5.38 4.47
CA LEU A 57 -1.63 -4.69 4.80
C LEU A 57 -1.42 -3.20 5.06
N ASN A 58 -0.35 -2.81 5.77
CA ASN A 58 -0.03 -1.42 6.02
C ASN A 58 0.07 -0.61 4.71
N PHE A 59 0.66 -1.21 3.69
CA PHE A 59 0.79 -0.58 2.38
C PHE A 59 -0.53 -0.57 1.60
N ILE A 60 -1.19 -1.73 1.47
CA ILE A 60 -2.30 -1.92 0.52
C ILE A 60 -3.58 -1.24 0.99
N LEU A 61 -3.88 -1.28 2.29
CA LEU A 61 -5.14 -0.76 2.83
C LEU A 61 -5.28 0.76 2.67
N CYS A 62 -4.16 1.49 2.63
CA CYS A 62 -4.16 2.95 2.57
C CYS A 62 -4.39 3.52 1.16
N ILE A 63 -4.32 2.70 0.10
CA ILE A 63 -4.40 3.13 -1.31
C ILE A 63 -5.76 3.73 -1.74
N PRO A 64 -6.93 3.18 -1.36
CA PRO A 64 -8.23 3.59 -1.90
C PRO A 64 -8.53 5.10 -1.91
N PRO A 65 -8.30 5.88 -0.83
CA PRO A 65 -8.60 7.32 -0.86
C PRO A 65 -7.75 8.08 -1.90
N PHE A 66 -6.49 7.69 -2.10
CA PHE A 66 -5.60 8.30 -3.10
C PHE A 66 -5.97 7.91 -4.52
N LEU A 67 -6.42 6.67 -4.73
CA LEU A 67 -6.98 6.25 -6.02
C LEU A 67 -8.16 7.13 -6.42
N LYS A 68 -9.09 7.38 -5.49
CA LYS A 68 -10.25 8.23 -5.75
C LYS A 68 -9.86 9.69 -5.98
N MET A 69 -8.83 10.19 -5.28
CA MET A 69 -8.27 11.52 -5.50
C MET A 69 -7.75 11.69 -6.93
N VAL A 70 -6.91 10.76 -7.39
CA VAL A 70 -6.33 10.83 -8.74
C VAL A 70 -7.42 10.84 -9.81
N LYS A 71 -8.46 10.01 -9.63
CA LYS A 71 -9.61 10.01 -10.55
C LYS A 71 -10.35 11.33 -10.58
N LYS A 72 -10.65 11.92 -9.41
CA LYS A 72 -11.34 13.21 -9.34
C LYS A 72 -10.51 14.35 -9.94
N ASP A 73 -9.20 14.36 -9.65
CA ASP A 73 -8.29 15.35 -10.24
C ASP A 73 -8.23 15.23 -11.77
N GLY A 74 -8.30 14.01 -12.32
CA GLY A 74 -8.41 13.78 -13.77
C GLY A 74 -9.72 14.25 -14.41
N MET A 75 -10.76 14.48 -13.61
CA MET A 75 -12.05 15.06 -14.04
C MET A 75 -12.14 16.56 -13.70
N ASP A 76 -11.02 17.19 -13.32
CA ASP A 76 -10.96 18.57 -12.82
C ASP A 76 -11.87 18.84 -11.59
N GLU A 77 -12.18 17.80 -10.81
CA GLU A 77 -12.97 17.89 -9.58
C GLU A 77 -12.11 17.91 -8.33
N THR A 78 -12.49 18.72 -7.34
CA THR A 78 -11.87 18.70 -6.01
C THR A 78 -12.42 17.56 -5.16
N ILE A 79 -11.55 16.81 -4.47
CA ILE A 79 -11.97 15.75 -3.55
C ILE A 79 -12.19 16.28 -2.13
N LYS A 80 -13.35 15.96 -1.54
CA LYS A 80 -13.62 16.21 -0.12
C LYS A 80 -13.00 15.11 0.75
N VAL A 81 -12.53 15.47 1.94
CA VAL A 81 -11.94 14.53 2.91
C VAL A 81 -12.88 13.35 3.21
N THR A 82 -14.16 13.66 3.43
CA THR A 82 -15.21 12.68 3.74
C THR A 82 -15.45 11.70 2.61
N GLU A 83 -15.33 12.14 1.36
CA GLU A 83 -15.49 11.27 0.20
C GLU A 83 -14.39 10.23 0.08
N GLY A 84 -13.15 10.58 0.47
CA GLY A 84 -12.04 9.64 0.54
C GLY A 84 -12.18 8.67 1.71
N LEU A 85 -12.58 9.15 2.89
CA LEU A 85 -12.84 8.31 4.06
C LEU A 85 -13.96 7.30 3.83
N PHE A 86 -15.07 7.73 3.22
CA PHE A 86 -16.16 6.83 2.87
C PHE A 86 -15.73 5.79 1.84
N PHE A 87 -14.91 6.20 0.86
CA PHE A 87 -14.39 5.26 -0.15
C PHE A 87 -13.43 4.24 0.46
N PHE A 88 -12.56 4.66 1.38
CA PHE A 88 -11.72 3.77 2.18
C PHE A 88 -12.57 2.75 2.94
N ALA A 89 -13.54 3.20 3.75
CA ALA A 89 -14.39 2.32 4.56
C ALA A 89 -15.17 1.31 3.71
N LYS A 90 -15.72 1.76 2.57
CA LYS A 90 -16.47 0.89 1.64
C LYS A 90 -15.61 -0.22 1.02
N ARG A 91 -14.33 0.02 0.81
CA ARG A 91 -13.42 -0.92 0.13
C ARG A 91 -12.55 -1.72 1.10
N PHE A 92 -12.41 -1.26 2.33
CA PHE A 92 -11.58 -1.86 3.37
C PHE A 92 -11.80 -3.37 3.51
N GLY A 93 -13.03 -3.82 3.71
CA GLY A 93 -13.34 -5.23 3.92
C GLY A 93 -12.97 -6.14 2.75
N VAL A 94 -13.23 -5.68 1.51
CA VAL A 94 -12.91 -6.46 0.30
C VAL A 94 -11.39 -6.56 0.11
N ILE A 95 -10.67 -5.46 0.29
CA ILE A 95 -9.21 -5.46 0.19
C ILE A 95 -8.59 -6.35 1.26
N LEU A 96 -9.03 -6.21 2.52
CA LEU A 96 -8.53 -7.03 3.62
C LEU A 96 -8.74 -8.53 3.38
N LEU A 97 -9.95 -8.92 2.95
CA LEU A 97 -10.29 -10.31 2.69
C LEU A 97 -9.47 -10.88 1.53
N VAL A 98 -9.45 -10.20 0.39
CA VAL A 98 -8.68 -10.67 -0.78
C VAL A 98 -7.18 -10.70 -0.45
N ALA A 99 -6.68 -9.69 0.27
CA ALA A 99 -5.29 -9.64 0.66
C ALA A 99 -4.89 -10.83 1.55
N THR A 100 -5.75 -11.17 2.51
CA THR A 100 -5.51 -12.31 3.43
C THR A 100 -5.53 -13.64 2.70
N ILE A 101 -6.49 -13.86 1.79
CA ILE A 101 -6.58 -15.10 1.00
C ILE A 101 -5.37 -15.24 0.09
N VAL A 102 -5.07 -14.20 -0.70
CA VAL A 102 -3.97 -14.25 -1.68
C VAL A 102 -2.62 -14.33 -0.99
N TYR A 103 -2.41 -13.64 0.13
CA TYR A 103 -1.18 -13.75 0.90
C TYR A 103 -0.98 -15.17 1.42
N SER A 104 -2.01 -15.79 1.99
CA SER A 104 -1.97 -17.18 2.47
C SER A 104 -1.65 -18.17 1.33
N LEU A 105 -2.25 -18.01 0.15
CA LEU A 105 -1.94 -18.81 -1.02
C LEU A 105 -0.50 -18.59 -1.51
N GLY A 106 -0.01 -17.34 -1.46
CA GLY A 106 1.36 -16.99 -1.79
C GLY A 106 2.38 -17.67 -0.87
N LEU A 107 2.07 -17.79 0.43
CA LEU A 107 2.90 -18.53 1.39
C LEU A 107 2.94 -20.03 1.08
N MET A 108 1.80 -20.67 0.80
CA MET A 108 1.79 -22.07 0.36
C MET A 108 2.64 -22.26 -0.90
N GLY A 109 2.60 -21.28 -1.80
CA GLY A 109 3.44 -21.23 -3.00
C GLY A 109 4.94 -21.20 -2.75
N MET A 110 5.38 -20.66 -1.60
CA MET A 110 6.80 -20.57 -1.24
C MET A 110 7.38 -21.96 -0.98
N TYR A 111 6.59 -22.85 -0.38
CA TYR A 111 6.97 -24.24 -0.13
C TYR A 111 6.91 -25.12 -1.39
N LEU A 112 6.22 -24.68 -2.45
CA LEU A 112 6.03 -25.44 -3.68
C LEU A 112 7.03 -25.04 -4.77
N LEU A 113 6.98 -23.79 -5.26
CA LEU A 113 7.67 -23.40 -6.51
C LEU A 113 8.18 -21.96 -6.56
N PHE A 114 8.12 -21.17 -5.48
CA PHE A 114 8.52 -19.75 -5.37
C PHE A 114 7.80 -18.76 -6.32
N ILE A 115 7.63 -19.11 -7.60
CA ILE A 115 6.87 -18.36 -8.62
C ILE A 115 5.46 -18.01 -8.14
N PRO A 116 4.67 -18.91 -7.50
CA PRO A 116 3.33 -18.54 -7.04
C PRO A 116 3.34 -17.45 -5.97
N THR A 117 4.41 -17.38 -5.15
CA THR A 117 4.60 -16.30 -4.16
C THR A 117 4.83 -14.97 -4.84
N VAL A 118 5.70 -14.92 -5.86
CA VAL A 118 5.96 -13.69 -6.64
C VAL A 118 4.67 -13.21 -7.31
N VAL A 119 3.93 -14.11 -7.95
CA VAL A 119 2.65 -13.79 -8.58
C VAL A 119 1.65 -13.26 -7.55
N ALA A 120 1.55 -13.89 -6.37
CA ALA A 120 0.67 -13.41 -5.31
C ALA A 120 1.06 -12.01 -4.82
N ILE A 121 2.34 -11.72 -4.61
CA ILE A 121 2.82 -10.40 -4.19
C ILE A 121 2.50 -9.33 -5.24
N LEU A 122 2.79 -9.61 -6.52
CA LEU A 122 2.47 -8.69 -7.62
C LEU A 122 0.96 -8.43 -7.69
N PHE A 123 0.15 -9.48 -7.54
CA PHE A 123 -1.31 -9.35 -7.50
C PHE A 123 -1.75 -8.45 -6.35
N LEU A 124 -1.23 -8.67 -5.14
CA LEU A 124 -1.58 -7.89 -3.95
C LEU A 124 -1.25 -6.40 -4.09
N ILE A 125 -0.13 -6.08 -4.73
CA ILE A 125 0.29 -4.69 -4.95
C ILE A 125 -0.63 -3.99 -5.95
N ILE A 126 -1.07 -4.69 -7.00
CA ILE A 126 -1.87 -4.09 -8.09
C ILE A 126 -3.37 -4.07 -7.78
N PHE A 127 -3.88 -5.12 -7.15
CA PHE A 127 -5.29 -5.30 -6.82
C PHE A 127 -6.01 -4.05 -6.27
N PRO A 128 -5.48 -3.32 -5.27
CA PRO A 128 -6.16 -2.15 -4.68
C PRO A 128 -6.46 -1.05 -5.70
N PHE A 129 -5.67 -0.94 -6.78
CA PHE A 129 -5.87 0.08 -7.82
C PHE A 129 -7.10 -0.20 -8.69
N PHE A 130 -7.60 -1.44 -8.74
CA PHE A 130 -8.76 -1.84 -9.54
C PHE A 130 -10.04 -2.08 -8.73
N VAL A 131 -10.01 -1.80 -7.41
CA VAL A 131 -11.13 -2.10 -6.49
C VAL A 131 -12.38 -1.25 -6.73
N GLU A 132 -12.31 -0.28 -7.63
CA GLU A 132 -13.40 0.65 -7.91
C GLU A 132 -14.50 0.03 -8.78
N SER A 133 -14.14 -0.89 -9.70
CA SER A 133 -15.04 -1.48 -10.69
C SER A 133 -16.13 -2.36 -10.06
N LEU A 134 -17.23 -2.54 -10.80
CA LEU A 134 -18.35 -3.40 -10.44
C LEU A 134 -17.89 -4.88 -10.31
N SER A 135 -18.34 -5.57 -9.27
CA SER A 135 -18.03 -6.97 -8.90
C SER A 135 -16.54 -7.31 -8.64
N VAL A 136 -16.28 -8.05 -7.55
CA VAL A 136 -14.94 -8.55 -7.19
C VAL A 136 -14.29 -9.34 -8.33
N ARG A 137 -15.11 -10.10 -9.09
CA ARG A 137 -14.67 -10.88 -10.25
C ARG A 137 -14.03 -10.02 -11.33
N GLU A 138 -14.60 -8.85 -11.60
CA GLU A 138 -14.07 -7.94 -12.62
C GLU A 138 -12.73 -7.35 -12.18
N THR A 139 -12.63 -6.92 -10.92
CA THR A 139 -11.38 -6.41 -10.33
C THR A 139 -10.27 -7.45 -10.43
N ILE A 140 -10.54 -8.72 -10.09
CA ILE A 140 -9.57 -9.81 -10.24
C ILE A 140 -9.14 -9.95 -11.71
N LYS A 141 -10.10 -9.96 -12.65
CA LYS A 141 -9.81 -10.10 -14.08
C LYS A 141 -8.95 -8.95 -14.62
N ARG A 142 -9.24 -7.70 -14.24
CA ARG A 142 -8.47 -6.52 -14.63
C ARG A 142 -7.06 -6.54 -14.05
N THR A 143 -6.93 -6.90 -12.77
CA THR A 143 -5.63 -7.06 -12.09
C THR A 143 -4.74 -8.08 -12.82
N PHE A 144 -5.27 -9.27 -13.13
CA PHE A 144 -4.53 -10.30 -13.86
C PHE A 144 -4.16 -9.88 -15.28
N ARG A 145 -5.05 -9.15 -15.97
CA ARG A 145 -4.75 -8.62 -17.31
C ARG A 145 -3.57 -7.65 -17.24
N LYS A 146 -3.61 -6.64 -16.38
CA LYS A 146 -2.51 -5.66 -16.22
C LYS A 146 -1.21 -6.36 -15.80
N MET A 147 -1.29 -7.34 -14.89
CA MET A 147 -0.14 -8.15 -14.49
C MET A 147 0.52 -8.92 -15.62
N ARG A 148 -0.24 -9.37 -16.61
CA ARG A 148 0.24 -10.17 -17.76
C ARG A 148 0.72 -9.27 -18.91
N ASP A 149 0.20 -8.06 -18.99
CA ASP A 149 0.54 -7.13 -20.06
C ASP A 149 1.80 -6.29 -19.68
N GLU A 150 2.10 -6.10 -18.38
CA GLU A 150 3.19 -5.24 -17.89
C GLU A 150 4.15 -5.88 -16.85
N ASN A 151 4.44 -7.17 -16.95
CA ASN A 151 5.10 -7.96 -15.89
C ASN A 151 6.43 -7.34 -15.40
N LEU A 152 7.33 -6.97 -16.33
CA LEU A 152 8.65 -6.41 -16.00
C LEU A 152 8.56 -5.01 -15.37
N SER A 153 7.63 -4.21 -15.86
CA SER A 153 7.37 -2.84 -15.39
C SER A 153 6.91 -2.85 -13.93
N ILE A 154 5.98 -3.74 -13.59
CA ILE A 154 5.46 -3.92 -12.23
C ILE A 154 6.57 -4.39 -11.29
N ILE A 155 7.38 -5.37 -11.70
CA ILE A 155 8.51 -5.85 -10.88
C ILE A 155 9.45 -4.69 -10.54
N GLY A 156 9.71 -3.80 -11.49
CA GLY A 156 10.46 -2.56 -11.26
C GLY A 156 9.84 -1.68 -10.16
N ASP A 157 8.52 -1.51 -10.14
CA ASP A 157 7.83 -0.76 -9.08
C ASP A 157 7.96 -1.41 -7.72
N VAL A 158 7.79 -2.73 -7.65
CA VAL A 158 7.95 -3.47 -6.40
C VAL A 158 9.36 -3.30 -5.86
N LEU A 159 10.38 -3.38 -6.73
CA LEU A 159 11.77 -3.17 -6.34
C LEU A 159 12.03 -1.74 -5.85
N VAL A 160 11.42 -0.73 -6.46
CA VAL A 160 11.52 0.66 -6.00
C VAL A 160 10.85 0.82 -4.62
N ILE A 161 9.65 0.29 -4.43
CA ILE A 161 8.92 0.38 -3.16
C ILE A 161 9.69 -0.36 -2.05
N ALA A 162 10.16 -1.57 -2.34
CA ALA A 162 10.94 -2.38 -1.41
C ALA A 162 12.28 -1.70 -1.09
N GLY A 163 12.99 -1.21 -2.12
CA GLY A 163 14.25 -0.51 -1.98
C GLY A 163 14.12 0.75 -1.12
N LEU A 164 13.09 1.58 -1.35
CA LEU A 164 12.79 2.73 -0.52
C LEU A 164 12.54 2.32 0.94
N ASN A 165 11.73 1.29 1.19
CA ASN A 165 11.49 0.81 2.54
C ASN A 165 12.77 0.31 3.23
N ILE A 166 13.63 -0.43 2.53
CA ILE A 166 14.90 -0.92 3.05
C ILE A 166 15.84 0.25 3.38
N VAL A 167 16.03 1.18 2.45
CA VAL A 167 16.92 2.34 2.64
C VAL A 167 16.47 3.18 3.83
N LEU A 168 15.17 3.46 3.93
CA LEU A 168 14.59 4.19 5.05
C LEU A 168 14.77 3.45 6.37
N TRP A 169 14.53 2.15 6.38
CA TRP A 169 14.69 1.32 7.57
C TRP A 169 16.13 1.25 8.04
N THR A 170 17.07 0.96 7.13
CA THR A 170 18.50 0.90 7.45
C THR A 170 19.00 2.26 7.96
N SER A 171 18.61 3.35 7.32
CA SER A 171 18.98 4.70 7.77
C SER A 171 18.45 4.96 9.19
N LEU A 172 17.20 4.56 9.46
CA LEU A 172 16.57 4.70 10.77
C LEU A 172 17.31 3.89 11.85
N MET A 173 17.70 2.64 11.55
CA MET A 173 18.50 1.82 12.48
C MET A 173 19.85 2.47 12.78
N MET A 174 20.52 3.09 11.80
CA MET A 174 21.79 3.80 12.01
C MET A 174 21.64 5.03 12.92
N PHE A 175 20.54 5.79 12.82
CA PHE A 175 20.29 6.94 13.69
C PHE A 175 19.82 6.53 15.09
N LEU A 176 19.13 5.39 15.21
CA LEU A 176 18.54 4.93 16.47
C LEU A 176 19.41 3.92 17.22
N GLU A 177 20.55 3.50 16.68
CA GLU A 177 21.52 2.64 17.36
C GLU A 177 21.96 3.22 18.72
N SER A 178 21.95 4.56 18.84
CA SER A 178 22.27 5.28 20.08
C SER A 178 21.13 5.36 21.10
N TYR A 179 19.90 4.99 20.71
CA TYR A 179 18.73 4.96 21.59
C TYR A 179 18.46 3.51 21.98
N GLU A 180 18.76 3.12 23.22
CA GLU A 180 18.41 1.79 23.75
C GLU A 180 16.95 1.45 23.40
N THR A 181 16.74 0.52 22.46
CA THR A 181 15.46 -0.10 22.02
C THR A 181 14.17 0.68 22.35
N ASN A 182 14.12 1.98 22.04
CA ASN A 182 12.98 2.81 22.40
C ASN A 182 11.88 2.65 21.37
N VAL A 183 11.00 1.66 21.59
CA VAL A 183 9.87 1.32 20.72
C VAL A 183 9.04 2.54 20.32
N LEU A 184 8.86 3.52 21.22
CA LEU A 184 8.13 4.75 20.92
C LEU A 184 8.86 5.62 19.88
N ALA A 185 10.18 5.76 20.00
CA ALA A 185 10.98 6.51 19.04
C ALA A 185 10.95 5.86 17.64
N PHE A 186 11.10 4.53 17.58
CA PHE A 186 10.96 3.76 16.34
C PHE A 186 9.57 3.94 15.73
N LEU A 187 8.51 3.89 16.55
CA LEU A 187 7.13 4.08 16.09
C LEU A 187 6.92 5.47 15.50
N ILE A 188 7.33 6.53 16.22
CA ILE A 188 7.14 7.92 15.77
C ILE A 188 7.82 8.13 14.42
N ILE A 189 9.08 7.76 14.29
CA ILE A 189 9.83 7.95 13.05
C ILE A 189 9.20 7.14 11.92
N ARG A 190 8.79 5.89 12.17
CA ARG A 190 8.12 5.05 11.17
C ARG A 190 6.82 5.67 10.67
N VAL A 191 5.99 6.19 11.59
CA VAL A 191 4.76 6.90 11.23
C VAL A 191 5.08 8.15 10.40
N THR A 192 6.06 8.96 10.82
CA THR A 192 6.48 10.16 10.09
C THR A 192 6.93 9.82 8.67
N LEU A 193 7.78 8.81 8.49
CA LEU A 193 8.25 8.38 7.17
C LEU A 193 7.10 7.91 6.28
N ASN A 194 6.20 7.10 6.82
CA ASN A 194 5.04 6.61 6.08
C ASN A 194 4.11 7.76 5.66
N VAL A 195 3.84 8.70 6.55
CA VAL A 195 3.02 9.88 6.27
C VAL A 195 3.64 10.77 5.18
N LEU A 196 4.97 10.88 5.12
CA LEU A 196 5.64 11.71 4.11
C LEU A 196 5.72 11.02 2.74
N ILE A 197 6.00 9.72 2.72
CA ILE A 197 6.42 9.02 1.50
C ILE A 197 5.25 8.29 0.83
N LEU A 198 4.39 7.64 1.62
CA LEU A 198 3.33 6.80 1.08
C LEU A 198 2.31 7.57 0.23
N PRO A 199 1.85 8.78 0.59
CA PRO A 199 0.91 9.52 -0.25
C PRO A 199 1.42 9.75 -1.67
N ILE A 200 2.69 10.13 -1.81
CA ILE A 200 3.31 10.38 -3.12
C ILE A 200 3.37 9.07 -3.92
N LEU A 201 3.78 7.97 -3.29
CA LEU A 201 3.79 6.65 -3.92
C LEU A 201 2.38 6.22 -4.35
N TYR A 202 1.37 6.40 -3.51
CA TYR A 202 -0.01 6.02 -3.83
C TYR A 202 -0.58 6.81 -5.00
N ILE A 203 -0.32 8.12 -5.05
CA ILE A 203 -0.73 8.97 -6.17
C ILE A 203 0.00 8.53 -7.44
N TYR A 204 1.32 8.34 -7.38
CA TYR A 204 2.13 7.90 -8.51
C TYR A 204 1.66 6.56 -9.09
N LEU A 205 1.48 5.55 -8.23
CA LEU A 205 1.03 4.22 -8.64
C LEU A 205 -0.42 4.25 -9.15
N SER A 206 -1.28 5.10 -8.56
CA SER A 206 -2.65 5.28 -9.06
C SER A 206 -2.65 5.85 -10.48
N LEU A 207 -1.83 6.87 -10.76
CA LEU A 207 -1.67 7.42 -12.11
C LEU A 207 -1.16 6.36 -13.09
N ARG A 208 -0.17 5.56 -12.69
CA ARG A 208 0.45 4.55 -13.55
C ARG A 208 -0.48 3.39 -13.89
N TYR A 209 -1.16 2.82 -12.89
CA TYR A 209 -1.98 1.64 -13.12
C TYR A 209 -3.35 1.96 -13.73
N ARG A 210 -3.76 3.23 -13.75
CA ARG A 210 -5.03 3.68 -14.32
C ARG A 210 -4.89 4.62 -15.52
N SER A 211 -3.68 4.89 -16.02
CA SER A 211 -3.46 5.77 -17.18
C SER A 211 -4.36 5.42 -18.37
N ASP A 212 -4.57 4.12 -18.60
CA ASP A 212 -5.30 3.62 -19.77
C ASP A 212 -6.82 3.66 -19.58
N GLU A 213 -7.30 3.57 -18.34
CA GLU A 213 -8.74 3.69 -18.04
C GLU A 213 -9.18 5.15 -18.03
N PHE A 214 -8.34 6.07 -17.56
CA PHE A 214 -8.64 7.51 -17.61
C PHE A 214 -8.66 8.06 -19.03
N ALA A 215 -7.94 7.44 -19.97
CA ALA A 215 -7.97 7.80 -21.39
C ALA A 215 -9.21 7.28 -22.14
N LEU A 216 -9.95 6.34 -21.56
CA LEU A 216 -11.17 5.75 -22.15
C LEU A 216 -12.47 6.36 -21.60
N ASP A 217 -12.38 7.16 -20.52
CA ASP A 217 -13.49 7.91 -19.94
C ASP A 217 -13.57 9.37 -20.49
N ILE A 218 -12.74 9.71 -21.49
CA ILE A 218 -12.77 10.95 -22.30
C ILE A 218 -13.19 10.60 -23.74
#